data_AF-A0A7Y2GMF4-F1
#
_entry.id   AF-A0A7Y2GMF4-F1
#
_cell.length_a   1.000
_cell.length_b   1.000
_cell.length_c   1.000
_cell.angle_alpha   90.00
_cell.angle_beta   90.00
_cell.angle_gamma   90.00
#
_symmetry.space_group_name_H-M   'P 1'
#
loop_
_entity.id
_entity.type
_entity.pdbx_description
1 polymer ?
#
loop_
_entity_poly.entity_id
_entity_poly.type
_entity_poly.pdbx_seq_one_letter_code
_entity_poly.pdbx_strand_id
1 'polypeptide(L)' 'MHSSDAAELSSIATAIEELIERITAMAKTYVDTPREDISIRLYNVERGLRQAERSLRVAQRDLPSG' A
#
# COMPACT_ATOMS: atom_id res chain seq x y z
N MET A 1 18.47 17.40 7.73
CA MET A 1 17.01 17.30 7.80
C MET A 1 16.46 16.17 6.92
N HIS A 2 17.11 15.85 5.79
CA HIS A 2 16.64 14.82 4.83
C HIS A 2 16.71 13.35 5.29
N SER A 3 17.58 13.01 6.24
CA SER A 3 17.64 11.64 6.80
C SER A 3 16.33 11.25 7.51
N SER A 4 15.64 12.21 8.14
CA SER A 4 14.34 11.98 8.76
C SER A 4 13.24 11.72 7.72
N ASP A 5 13.29 12.42 6.58
CA ASP A 5 12.30 12.28 5.51
C ASP A 5 12.41 10.90 4.84
N ALA A 6 13.64 10.42 4.61
CA ALA A 6 13.88 9.08 4.04
C ALA A 6 13.40 7.96 4.97
N ALA A 7 13.61 8.12 6.29
CA ALA A 7 13.14 7.17 7.29
C ALA A 7 11.60 7.17 7.38
N GLU A 8 10.98 8.35 7.35
CA GLU A 8 9.52 8.49 7.37
C GLU A 8 8.87 7.86 6.12
N LEU A 9 9.41 8.12 4.92
CA LEU A 9 8.93 7.48 3.68
C LEU A 9 9.02 5.95 3.74
N SER A 10 10.12 5.43 4.32
CA SER A 10 10.27 3.99 4.54
C SER A 10 9.22 3.45 5.50
N SER A 11 8.95 4.16 6.60
CA SER A 11 7.95 3.75 7.59
C SER A 11 6.55 3.73 6.99
N ILE A 12 6.18 4.76 6.22
CA ILE A 12 4.89 4.81 5.52
C ILE A 12 4.78 3.68 4.49
N ALA A 13 5.84 3.40 3.72
CA ALA A 13 5.83 2.31 2.75
C ALA A 13 5.55 0.96 3.43
N THR A 14 6.23 0.68 4.56
CA THR A 14 5.97 -0.53 5.36
C THR A 14 4.53 -0.58 5.89
N ALA A 15 3.99 0.53 6.41
CA ALA A 15 2.60 0.56 6.86
C ALA A 15 1.60 0.28 5.71
N ILE A 16 1.89 0.75 4.49
CA ILE A 16 1.06 0.45 3.31
C ILE A 16 1.14 -1.03 2.94
N GLU A 17 2.32 -1.65 3.01
CA GLU A 17 2.48 -3.11 2.76
C GLU A 17 1.60 -3.93 3.72
N GLU A 18 1.62 -3.62 5.01
CA GLU A 18 0.78 -4.28 6.01
C GLU A 18 -0.73 -4.10 5.71
N LEU A 19 -1.13 -2.90 5.27
CA LEU A 19 -2.52 -2.64 4.88
C LEU A 19 -2.92 -3.42 3.62
N ILE A 20 -2.03 -3.53 2.63
CA ILE A 20 -2.24 -4.35 1.41
C ILE A 20 -2.50 -5.80 1.81
N GLU A 21 -1.69 -6.37 2.71
CA GLU A 21 -1.86 -7.75 3.16
C GLU A 21 -3.21 -7.96 3.85
N ARG A 22 -3.57 -7.08 4.78
CA ARG A 22 -4.84 -7.14 5.52
C ARG A 22 -6.05 -7.00 4.60
N ILE A 23 -6.01 -6.06 3.66
CA ILE A 23 -7.09 -5.84 2.69
C ILE A 23 -7.19 -7.03 1.73
N THR A 24 -6.06 -7.58 1.29
CA THR A 24 -6.05 -8.78 0.43
C THR A 24 -6.65 -9.98 1.15
N ALA A 25 -6.28 -10.19 2.42
CA ALA A 25 -6.85 -11.26 3.24
C ALA A 25 -8.37 -11.10 3.39
N MET A 26 -8.84 -9.88 3.65
CA MET A 26 -10.27 -9.59 3.73
C MET A 26 -10.99 -9.72 2.39
N ALA A 27 -10.37 -9.32 1.27
CA ALA A 27 -10.96 -9.47 -0.06
C ALA A 27 -11.22 -10.95 -0.40
N LYS A 28 -10.25 -11.82 -0.05
CA LYS A 28 -10.35 -13.28 -0.26
C LYS A 28 -11.54 -13.91 0.47
N THR A 29 -11.99 -13.37 1.60
CA THR A 29 -13.15 -13.94 2.32
C THR A 29 -14.49 -13.67 1.62
N TYR A 30 -14.53 -12.71 0.68
CA TYR A 30 -15.72 -12.36 -0.09
C TYR A 30 -15.73 -12.95 -1.51
N VAL A 31 -14.64 -13.59 -1.96
CA VAL A 31 -14.58 -14.29 -3.25
C VAL A 31 -15.53 -15.49 -3.23
N ASP A 32 -16.22 -15.73 -4.34
CA ASP A 32 -17.23 -16.81 -4.49
C ASP A 32 -18.38 -16.75 -3.48
N THR A 33 -18.60 -15.58 -2.87
CA THR A 33 -19.75 -15.33 -1.99
C THR A 33 -20.81 -14.48 -2.70
N PRO A 34 -22.06 -14.43 -2.21
CA PRO A 34 -23.07 -13.48 -2.68
C PRO A 34 -22.67 -11.99 -2.53
N ARG A 35 -21.56 -11.70 -1.85
CA ARG A 35 -21.00 -10.36 -1.62
C ARG A 35 -19.70 -10.13 -2.40
N GLU A 36 -19.56 -10.75 -3.57
CA GLU A 36 -18.41 -10.55 -4.46
C GLU A 36 -18.21 -9.07 -4.86
N ASP A 37 -19.26 -8.26 -4.81
CA ASP A 37 -19.16 -6.80 -4.98
C ASP A 37 -18.20 -6.15 -3.95
N ILE A 38 -18.13 -6.70 -2.74
CA ILE A 38 -17.19 -6.27 -1.69
C ILE A 38 -15.76 -6.70 -2.05
N SER A 39 -15.55 -7.92 -2.54
CA SER A 39 -14.21 -8.40 -2.93
C SER A 39 -13.63 -7.50 -4.03
N ILE A 40 -14.43 -7.15 -5.03
CA ILE A 40 -14.06 -6.25 -6.13
C ILE A 40 -13.64 -4.87 -5.60
N ARG A 41 -14.40 -4.31 -4.66
CA ARG A 41 -14.07 -3.01 -4.04
C ARG A 41 -12.77 -3.08 -3.25
N LEU A 42 -12.55 -4.15 -2.50
CA LEU A 42 -11.32 -4.32 -1.71
C LEU A 42 -10.09 -4.52 -2.60
N TYR A 43 -10.19 -5.27 -3.70
CA TYR A 43 -9.12 -5.37 -4.69
C TYR A 43 -8.84 -4.03 -5.40
N ASN A 44 -9.87 -3.19 -5.62
CA ASN A 44 -9.64 -1.83 -6.13
C ASN A 44 -8.81 -0.98 -5.14
N VAL A 45 -9.12 -1.06 -3.84
CA VAL A 45 -8.35 -0.37 -2.81
C VAL A 45 -6.92 -0.89 -2.74
N GLU A 46 -6.73 -2.22 -2.75
CA GLU A 46 -5.40 -2.85 -2.78
C GLU A 46 -4.55 -2.37 -3.96
N ARG A 47 -5.12 -2.31 -5.17
CA ARG A 47 -4.44 -1.75 -6.35
C ARG A 47 -4.01 -0.29 -6.15
N GLY A 48 -4.88 0.52 -5.55
CA GLY A 48 -4.58 1.92 -5.22
C GLY A 48 -3.42 2.05 -4.24
N LEU A 49 -3.42 1.22 -3.18
CA LEU A 49 -2.35 1.19 -2.19
C LEU A 49 -1.02 0.73 -2.80
N ARG A 50 -1.01 -0.29 -3.66
CA ARG A 50 0.22 -0.69 -4.39
C ARG A 50 0.77 0.43 -5.25
N GLN A 51 -0.10 1.24 -5.86
CA GLN A 51 0.35 2.39 -6.62
C GLN A 51 0.98 3.46 -5.71
N ALA A 52 0.36 3.75 -4.56
CA ALA A 52 0.88 4.68 -3.58
C ALA A 52 2.26 4.23 -3.03
N GLU A 53 2.37 2.95 -2.65
CA GLU A 53 3.62 2.32 -2.19
C GLU A 53 4.76 2.50 -3.22
N ARG A 54 4.49 2.20 -4.50
CA ARG A 54 5.47 2.40 -5.58
C ARG A 54 5.89 3.86 -5.69
N SER A 55 4.95 4.80 -5.63
CA SER A 55 5.25 6.23 -5.69
C SER A 55 6.09 6.71 -4.49
N LEU A 56 5.85 6.18 -3.28
CA LEU A 56 6.67 6.49 -2.11
C LEU A 56 8.10 5.99 -2.26
N ARG A 57 8.29 4.75 -2.75
CA ARG A 57 9.64 4.20 -2.98
C ARG A 57 10.41 4.98 -4.04
N VAL A 58 9.73 5.46 -5.08
CA VAL A 58 10.34 6.36 -6.08
C VAL A 58 10.76 7.68 -5.42
N ALA A 59 9.87 8.31 -4.64
CA ALA A 59 10.20 9.53 -3.93
C ALA A 59 11.40 9.34 -2.96
N GLN A 60 11.44 8.21 -2.25
CA GLN A 60 12.54 7.88 -1.35
C GLN A 60 13.88 7.72 -2.09
N ARG A 61 13.87 7.08 -3.26
CA ARG A 61 15.06 6.93 -4.11
C ARG A 61 15.55 8.28 -4.64
N ASP A 62 14.61 9.16 -4.99
CA ASP A 62 14.91 10.44 -5.61
C ASP A 62 15.26 11.53 -4.56
N LEU A 63 15.21 11.21 -3.25
CA LEU A 63 15.67 12.12 -2.21
C LEU A 63 17.18 12.38 -2.33
N PRO A 64 17.61 13.65 -2.32
CA PRO A 64 19.03 13.99 -2.41
C PRO A 64 19.78 13.49 -1.17
N SER A 65 20.88 12.76 -1.41
CA SER A 65 21.84 12.35 -0.38
C SER A 65 22.67 13.57 0.02
N GLY A 66 22.16 14.38 0.95
CA GLY A 66 22.90 15.48 1.56
C GLY A 66 23.91 15.02 2.59
#